data_AF-A0A975JHC8-F1
#
_entry.id   AF-A0A975JHC8-F1
#
_cell.length_a   1.000
_cell.length_b   1.000
_cell.length_c   1.000
_cell.angle_alpha   90.00
_cell.angle_beta   90.00
_cell.angle_gamma   90.00
#
_symmetry.space_group_name_H-M   'P 1'
#
loop_
_entity.id
_entity.type
_entity.pdbx_description
1 polymer ?
#
loop_
_entity_poly.entity_id
_entity_poly.type
_entity_poly.pdbx_seq_one_letter_code
_entity_poly.pdbx_strand_id
1 'polypeptide(L)'
;MRARGWILAAVIGGLAPQAVAEQDAPLSVIDWLDAPQPLASLPRAPQVAAPAPVDEPAVAATGTAPAITTRPLSDSAPLTVGLVPAAVTGMRPDLWQGSKPREAGRAIRDLPTSDLPAANALLYTLLLAEAATPPDISVPLTRARVGKLMALGAVDPALSLIEQAGGPRDPALFDLWADLTLLIGTEDRACGALSRNPQLSRDIGLRIFCDARGGNWADAALTFGSARALGLMPRETLEVFDRFLNPDVFEDAAPLPAPRKMTPLTFRLFETIGEPLPTRPLPRPYAVADLRDISGWKSQLEAAERLTRAGALPDNRLLGLYTNRKPAASGGIWDRVRAVQRFDAALDAEAQAVARHLPPAWEAMRAAGLEVSFSAAFHDRLAPLALSGKAAEVQQLMGLLSPAYEDVARAIPPGGPLDLARAVAGGEVPARAPDEALPRAIHDGFGAPVPMPAAMALAQDGRLGEALLMTLRELYDGQRGDSRALRRAISTLRALGLEDTARRAALQILLRTEPE
;
A
#
# COMPACT_ATOMS: atom_id res chain seq x y z
N MET A 1 -95.88 6.44 18.98
CA MET A 1 -96.99 6.80 18.06
C MET A 1 -96.46 6.82 16.64
N ARG A 2 -97.18 6.14 15.73
CA ARG A 2 -97.30 6.24 14.24
C ARG A 2 -96.37 7.25 13.51
N ALA A 3 -95.86 7.05 12.29
CA ALA A 3 -95.95 6.00 11.27
C ALA A 3 -94.96 6.33 10.10
N ARG A 4 -94.61 5.29 9.32
CA ARG A 4 -94.33 5.20 7.85
C ARG A 4 -94.34 6.54 7.07
N GLY A 5 -93.46 6.83 6.10
CA GLY A 5 -92.60 6.04 5.21
C GLY A 5 -92.58 6.74 3.82
N TRP A 6 -91.70 6.29 2.92
CA TRP A 6 -91.78 6.21 1.44
C TRP A 6 -90.42 6.48 0.78
N ILE A 7 -90.03 5.55 -0.11
CA ILE A 7 -88.77 5.41 -0.84
C ILE A 7 -89.07 5.55 -2.35
N LEU A 8 -88.01 5.80 -3.14
CA LEU A 8 -87.79 5.68 -4.60
C LEU A 8 -87.88 7.02 -5.37
N ALA A 9 -86.80 7.58 -5.93
CA ALA A 9 -85.78 7.11 -6.89
C ALA A 9 -86.13 7.46 -8.34
N ALA A 10 -85.35 8.35 -8.96
CA ALA A 10 -85.11 8.41 -10.41
C ALA A 10 -83.84 9.22 -10.72
N VAL A 11 -82.96 8.59 -11.50
CA VAL A 11 -81.65 9.02 -12.01
C VAL A 11 -81.83 9.75 -13.36
N ILE A 12 -80.99 10.76 -13.64
CA ILE A 12 -80.40 11.22 -14.93
C ILE A 12 -79.53 12.44 -14.53
N GLY A 13 -78.25 12.62 -14.85
CA GLY A 13 -77.41 12.10 -15.92
C GLY A 13 -76.79 13.27 -16.69
N GLY A 14 -75.55 13.66 -16.33
CA GLY A 14 -74.58 14.30 -17.23
C GLY A 14 -74.57 15.83 -17.36
N LEU A 15 -73.56 16.47 -16.74
CA LEU A 15 -72.76 17.58 -17.31
C LEU A 15 -71.54 17.79 -16.38
N ALA A 16 -70.35 17.44 -16.89
CA ALA A 16 -69.10 17.49 -16.14
C ALA A 16 -68.60 18.94 -15.99
N PRO A 17 -68.20 19.39 -14.79
CA PRO A 17 -67.28 20.49 -14.64
C PRO A 17 -65.84 19.96 -14.76
N GLN A 18 -65.03 20.62 -15.59
CA GLN A 18 -63.60 20.39 -15.64
C GLN A 18 -62.97 20.82 -14.32
N ALA A 19 -62.49 19.86 -13.53
CA ALA A 19 -61.56 20.12 -12.44
C ALA A 19 -60.14 19.93 -12.99
N VAL A 20 -59.41 21.03 -13.08
CA VAL A 20 -57.97 21.04 -13.27
C VAL A 20 -57.37 20.40 -12.03
N ALA A 21 -56.74 19.24 -12.18
CA ALA A 21 -55.90 18.68 -11.14
C ALA A 21 -54.59 19.48 -11.12
N GLU A 22 -54.51 20.40 -10.17
CA GLU A 22 -53.27 21.06 -9.77
C GLU A 22 -52.31 19.98 -9.27
N GLN A 23 -51.21 19.79 -9.99
CA GLN A 23 -50.12 18.93 -9.53
C GLN A 23 -49.43 19.68 -8.40
N ASP A 24 -49.71 19.29 -7.14
CA ASP A 24 -48.87 19.66 -6.00
C ASP A 24 -47.42 19.23 -6.32
N ALA A 25 -46.57 20.22 -6.55
CA ALA A 25 -45.13 20.02 -6.58
C ALA A 25 -44.68 19.46 -5.22
N PRO A 26 -43.74 18.49 -5.18
CA PRO A 26 -43.27 17.96 -3.91
C PRO A 26 -42.71 19.09 -3.05
N LEU A 27 -43.19 19.22 -1.82
CA LEU A 27 -42.77 20.22 -0.85
C LEU A 27 -41.24 20.20 -0.70
N SER A 28 -40.59 21.18 -1.33
CA SER A 28 -39.20 21.52 -1.10
C SER A 28 -39.07 22.02 0.34
N VAL A 29 -38.22 21.36 1.13
CA VAL A 29 -37.94 21.75 2.54
C VAL A 29 -37.10 23.04 2.61
N ILE A 30 -36.75 23.63 1.46
CA ILE A 30 -35.81 24.74 1.37
C ILE A 30 -36.37 25.80 0.41
N ASP A 31 -37.08 26.77 0.98
CA ASP A 31 -37.82 27.85 0.29
C ASP A 31 -36.96 28.72 -0.66
N TRP A 32 -35.64 28.78 -0.48
CA TRP A 32 -34.78 29.67 -1.30
C TRP A 32 -34.33 29.06 -2.64
N LEU A 33 -34.55 27.75 -2.86
CA LEU A 33 -34.20 27.08 -4.10
C LEU A 33 -35.17 27.39 -5.24
N ASP A 34 -36.44 27.64 -4.94
CA ASP A 34 -37.48 27.89 -5.94
C ASP A 34 -37.66 29.38 -6.26
N ALA A 35 -37.11 30.28 -5.44
CA ALA A 35 -37.13 31.72 -5.66
C ALA A 35 -35.77 32.36 -5.32
N PRO A 36 -34.77 32.29 -6.23
CA PRO A 36 -33.51 33.00 -6.02
C PRO A 36 -33.78 34.51 -5.91
N GLN A 37 -33.49 35.06 -4.74
CA GLN A 37 -33.56 36.50 -4.48
C GLN A 37 -32.70 37.25 -5.51
N PRO A 38 -33.19 38.32 -6.15
CA PRO A 38 -32.34 39.13 -7.02
C PRO A 38 -31.17 39.69 -6.20
N LEU A 39 -29.93 39.40 -6.62
CA LEU A 39 -28.66 39.81 -6.01
C LEU A 39 -28.40 41.34 -6.04
N ALA A 40 -29.45 42.15 -6.04
CA ALA A 40 -29.39 43.59 -6.16
C ALA A 40 -29.65 44.27 -4.82
N SER A 41 -28.84 43.98 -3.78
CA SER A 41 -28.54 44.88 -2.64
C SER A 41 -27.84 44.15 -1.48
N LEU A 42 -26.64 43.61 -1.70
CA LEU A 42 -25.71 43.40 -0.58
C LEU A 42 -24.91 44.69 -0.37
N PRO A 43 -24.70 45.15 0.88
CA PRO A 43 -23.87 46.32 1.16
C PRO A 43 -22.46 46.08 0.60
N ARG A 44 -22.02 46.97 -0.28
CA ARG A 44 -20.71 46.90 -0.92
C ARG A 44 -19.64 46.96 0.18
N ALA A 45 -18.81 45.92 0.26
CA ALA A 45 -17.62 45.95 1.11
C ALA A 45 -16.78 47.20 0.79
N PRO A 46 -16.19 47.88 1.80
CA PRO A 46 -15.35 49.04 1.55
C PRO A 46 -14.23 48.65 0.57
N GLN A 47 -14.06 49.44 -0.49
CA GLN A 47 -12.96 49.25 -1.43
C GLN A 47 -11.67 49.55 -0.69
N VAL A 48 -11.00 48.50 -0.23
CA VAL A 48 -9.60 48.59 0.21
C VAL A 48 -8.80 48.92 -1.04
N ALA A 49 -8.08 50.05 -1.01
CA ALA A 49 -7.16 50.42 -2.08
C ALA A 49 -6.22 49.24 -2.35
N ALA A 50 -6.06 48.89 -3.63
CA ALA A 50 -5.21 47.78 -4.03
C ALA A 50 -3.82 47.93 -3.38
N PRO A 51 -3.29 46.89 -2.72
CA PRO A 51 -1.90 46.91 -2.30
C PRO A 51 -1.02 47.12 -3.52
N ALA A 52 0.05 47.90 -3.35
CA ALA A 52 1.04 48.11 -4.40
C ALA A 52 1.55 46.74 -4.92
N PRO A 53 1.80 46.58 -6.22
CA PRO A 53 2.24 45.31 -6.78
C PRO A 53 3.54 44.87 -6.12
N VAL A 54 3.49 43.74 -5.42
CA VAL A 54 4.67 43.01 -4.97
C VAL A 54 5.12 42.15 -6.15
N ASP A 55 6.39 42.27 -6.52
CA ASP A 55 6.98 41.51 -7.61
C ASP A 55 7.28 40.07 -7.13
N GLU A 56 6.24 39.25 -7.02
CA GLU A 56 6.33 37.83 -6.71
C GLU A 56 6.37 37.01 -8.02
N PRO A 57 7.23 35.98 -8.11
CA PRO A 57 7.29 35.14 -9.28
C PRO A 57 5.95 34.41 -9.51
N ALA A 58 5.52 34.36 -10.78
CA ALA A 58 4.25 33.73 -11.16
C ALA A 58 4.20 32.26 -10.73
N VAL A 59 3.27 31.93 -9.83
CA VAL A 59 3.06 30.55 -9.32
C VAL A 59 2.41 29.62 -10.34
N ALA A 60 1.92 30.15 -11.48
CA ALA A 60 1.36 29.37 -12.58
C ALA A 60 1.62 30.06 -13.92
N ALA A 61 1.92 29.26 -14.95
CA ALA A 61 2.17 29.76 -16.30
C ALA A 61 0.88 30.18 -17.06
N THR A 62 -0.30 29.66 -16.67
CA THR A 62 -1.61 30.02 -17.23
C THR A 62 -2.73 29.94 -16.19
N GLY A 63 -3.76 30.79 -16.33
CA GLY A 63 -5.00 30.77 -15.52
C GLY A 63 -6.16 30.02 -16.17
N THR A 64 -5.88 29.15 -17.14
CA THR A 64 -6.91 28.38 -17.85
C THR A 64 -7.44 27.26 -16.95
N ALA A 65 -8.73 27.33 -16.61
CA ALA A 65 -9.43 26.24 -15.95
C ALA A 65 -9.32 24.95 -16.81
N PRO A 66 -9.13 23.77 -16.20
CA PRO A 66 -9.09 22.51 -16.94
C PRO A 66 -10.40 22.31 -17.71
N ALA A 67 -10.30 21.79 -18.94
CA ALA A 67 -11.47 21.54 -19.78
C ALA A 67 -12.42 20.53 -19.10
N ILE A 68 -13.63 20.98 -18.79
CA ILE A 68 -14.68 20.12 -18.24
C ILE A 68 -15.22 19.27 -19.38
N THR A 69 -14.99 17.96 -19.32
CA THR A 69 -15.58 17.00 -20.25
C THR A 69 -16.85 16.41 -19.63
N THR A 70 -17.97 16.55 -20.33
CA THR A 70 -19.24 15.91 -19.95
C THR A 70 -19.46 14.67 -20.81
N ARG A 71 -19.80 13.54 -20.20
CA ARG A 71 -20.12 12.29 -20.90
C ARG A 71 -21.54 11.83 -20.51
N PRO A 72 -22.35 11.33 -21.46
CA PRO A 72 -23.68 10.81 -21.15
C PRO A 72 -23.63 9.63 -20.17
N LEU A 73 -24.58 9.61 -19.22
CA LEU A 73 -24.68 8.63 -18.12
C LEU A 73 -24.86 7.17 -18.59
N SER A 74 -25.20 6.96 -19.87
CA SER A 74 -25.44 5.65 -20.50
C SER A 74 -24.18 4.87 -20.83
N ASP A 75 -23.02 5.52 -20.84
CA ASP A 75 -21.73 4.84 -20.95
C ASP A 75 -21.25 4.43 -19.57
N SER A 76 -20.86 3.16 -19.41
CA SER A 76 -20.21 2.69 -18.18
C SER A 76 -18.95 3.54 -17.93
N ALA A 77 -19.00 4.41 -16.93
CA ALA A 77 -17.86 5.24 -16.58
C ALA A 77 -16.66 4.34 -16.24
N PRO A 78 -15.43 4.70 -16.66
CA PRO A 78 -14.25 3.98 -16.21
C PRO A 78 -14.20 3.98 -14.69
N LEU A 79 -13.97 2.79 -14.11
CA LEU A 79 -13.80 2.67 -12.67
C LEU A 79 -12.39 3.15 -12.33
N THR A 80 -12.32 4.18 -11.50
CA THR A 80 -11.06 4.67 -10.95
C THR A 80 -10.82 4.01 -9.60
N VAL A 81 -9.76 3.20 -9.52
CA VAL A 81 -9.36 2.50 -8.29
C VAL A 81 -7.91 2.87 -7.96
N GLY A 82 -7.67 3.33 -6.73
CA GLY A 82 -6.37 3.70 -6.20
C GLY A 82 -6.47 4.62 -4.99
N LEU A 83 -5.48 4.52 -4.10
CA LEU A 83 -5.42 5.27 -2.85
C LEU A 83 -4.63 6.56 -2.95
N VAL A 84 -3.80 6.71 -3.99
CA VAL A 84 -2.86 7.81 -4.12
C VAL A 84 -3.05 8.50 -5.49
N PRO A 85 -3.40 9.79 -5.52
CA PRO A 85 -3.69 10.50 -6.75
C PRO A 85 -2.43 10.80 -7.57
N ALA A 86 -2.64 11.08 -8.86
CA ALA A 86 -1.59 11.42 -9.82
C ALA A 86 -0.71 12.61 -9.38
N ALA A 87 -1.27 13.57 -8.66
CA ALA A 87 -0.55 14.73 -8.14
C ALA A 87 0.55 14.36 -7.12
N VAL A 88 0.41 13.21 -6.44
CA VAL A 88 1.39 12.71 -5.47
C VAL A 88 2.32 11.68 -6.09
N THR A 89 1.79 10.78 -6.93
CA THR A 89 2.59 9.71 -7.53
C THR A 89 3.38 10.15 -8.75
N GLY A 90 2.98 11.24 -9.41
CA GLY A 90 3.45 11.62 -10.74
C GLY A 90 2.97 10.69 -11.86
N MET A 91 2.18 9.65 -11.54
CA MET A 91 1.69 8.67 -12.51
C MET A 91 0.36 9.12 -13.08
N ARG A 92 0.25 9.15 -14.40
CA ARG A 92 -1.01 9.50 -15.07
C ARG A 92 -2.06 8.38 -14.89
N PRO A 93 -3.35 8.71 -14.70
CA PRO A 93 -4.39 7.71 -14.45
C PRO A 93 -4.62 6.70 -15.59
N ASP A 94 -4.14 6.99 -16.80
CA ASP A 94 -4.25 6.14 -18.00
C ASP A 94 -3.09 5.13 -18.14
N LEU A 95 -2.27 4.93 -17.11
CA LEU A 95 -1.08 4.06 -17.17
C LEU A 95 -1.35 2.57 -17.53
N TRP A 96 -2.61 2.12 -17.44
CA TRP A 96 -3.07 0.77 -17.79
C TRP A 96 -4.06 0.75 -18.96
N GLN A 97 -4.28 1.89 -19.64
CA GLN A 97 -5.34 2.03 -20.64
C GLN A 97 -5.16 1.08 -21.83
N GLY A 98 -3.91 0.89 -22.29
CA GLY A 98 -3.57 -0.04 -23.37
C GLY A 98 -3.30 -1.47 -22.91
N SER A 99 -3.40 -1.75 -21.61
CA SER A 99 -3.00 -3.03 -21.03
C SER A 99 -4.05 -4.11 -21.24
N LYS A 100 -3.58 -5.36 -21.43
CA LYS A 100 -4.48 -6.52 -21.44
C LYS A 100 -4.61 -7.10 -20.03
N PRO A 101 -5.83 -7.44 -19.55
CA PRO A 101 -6.04 -7.88 -18.18
C PRO A 101 -5.15 -9.05 -17.73
N ARG A 102 -4.95 -10.04 -18.61
CA ARG A 102 -4.15 -11.24 -18.31
C ARG A 102 -2.65 -10.95 -18.26
N GLU A 103 -2.15 -10.07 -19.13
CA GLU A 103 -0.73 -9.72 -19.23
C GLU A 103 -0.32 -8.86 -18.02
N ALA A 104 -1.04 -7.75 -17.79
CA ALA A 104 -0.79 -6.86 -16.64
C ALA A 104 -0.91 -7.60 -15.31
N GLY A 105 -1.99 -8.39 -15.14
CA GLY A 105 -2.18 -9.17 -13.92
C GLY A 105 -1.07 -10.20 -13.68
N ARG A 106 -0.54 -10.82 -14.75
CA ARG A 106 0.59 -11.76 -14.65
C ARG A 106 1.88 -11.03 -14.30
N ALA A 107 2.19 -9.92 -14.98
CA ALA A 107 3.38 -9.12 -14.72
C ALA A 107 3.46 -8.66 -13.25
N ILE A 108 2.33 -8.26 -12.65
CA ILE A 108 2.26 -7.89 -11.24
C ILE A 108 2.54 -9.08 -10.31
N ARG A 109 1.88 -10.22 -10.56
CA ARG A 109 2.02 -11.42 -9.70
C ARG A 109 3.42 -12.04 -9.77
N ASP A 110 3.99 -12.09 -10.97
CA ASP A 110 5.24 -12.79 -11.25
C ASP A 110 6.48 -11.91 -10.98
N LEU A 111 6.29 -10.62 -10.67
CA LEU A 111 7.38 -9.75 -10.24
C LEU A 111 7.97 -10.30 -8.94
N PRO A 112 9.30 -10.51 -8.84
CA PRO A 112 9.93 -10.98 -7.62
C PRO A 112 9.83 -9.92 -6.52
N THR A 113 10.03 -10.34 -5.28
CA THR A 113 10.18 -9.40 -4.16
C THR A 113 11.61 -8.90 -4.12
N SER A 114 11.81 -7.59 -4.26
CA SER A 114 13.13 -6.97 -4.14
C SER A 114 13.44 -6.63 -2.69
N ASP A 115 14.73 -6.65 -2.34
CA ASP A 115 15.25 -6.15 -1.07
C ASP A 115 15.82 -4.73 -1.22
N LEU A 116 15.60 -4.07 -2.37
CA LEU A 116 16.00 -2.70 -2.66
C LEU A 116 14.86 -1.73 -2.31
N PRO A 117 15.00 -0.87 -1.29
CA PRO A 117 13.93 0.04 -0.86
C PRO A 117 13.39 0.95 -1.97
N ALA A 118 14.23 1.48 -2.86
CA ALA A 118 13.79 2.32 -3.97
C ALA A 118 12.92 1.55 -4.98
N ALA A 119 13.25 0.28 -5.26
CA ALA A 119 12.43 -0.58 -6.13
C ALA A 119 11.08 -0.90 -5.47
N ASN A 120 11.09 -1.21 -4.18
CA ASN A 120 9.86 -1.44 -3.42
C ASN A 120 8.99 -0.18 -3.38
N ALA A 121 9.57 0.99 -3.12
CA ALA A 121 8.86 2.26 -3.14
C ALA A 121 8.18 2.53 -4.48
N LEU A 122 8.89 2.38 -5.61
CA LEU A 122 8.29 2.51 -6.94
C LEU A 122 7.16 1.49 -7.17
N LEU A 123 7.35 0.24 -6.73
CA LEU A 123 6.31 -0.77 -6.81
C LEU A 123 5.07 -0.39 -5.99
N TYR A 124 5.22 0.08 -4.74
CA TYR A 124 4.07 0.54 -3.95
C TYR A 124 3.37 1.72 -4.60
N THR A 125 4.13 2.72 -5.10
CA THR A 125 3.56 3.85 -5.83
C THR A 125 2.73 3.35 -7.02
N LEU A 126 3.25 2.40 -7.81
CA LEU A 126 2.55 1.81 -8.93
C LEU A 126 1.28 1.03 -8.51
N LEU A 127 1.38 0.23 -7.44
CA LEU A 127 0.29 -0.61 -6.96
C LEU A 127 -0.81 0.19 -6.26
N LEU A 128 -0.53 1.39 -5.75
CA LEU A 128 -1.48 2.23 -5.02
C LEU A 128 -1.98 3.44 -5.82
N ALA A 129 -1.35 3.76 -6.94
CA ALA A 129 -1.76 4.86 -7.83
C ALA A 129 -3.21 4.72 -8.30
N GLU A 130 -3.90 5.85 -8.39
CA GLU A 130 -5.19 5.94 -9.08
C GLU A 130 -5.04 5.52 -10.55
N ALA A 131 -5.88 4.58 -10.97
CA ALA A 131 -5.92 4.07 -12.32
C ALA A 131 -7.35 4.11 -12.84
N ALA A 132 -7.57 4.88 -13.90
CA ALA A 132 -8.83 4.86 -14.64
C ALA A 132 -8.80 3.67 -15.61
N THR A 133 -9.66 2.68 -15.36
CA THR A 133 -9.64 1.41 -16.09
C THR A 133 -10.95 1.13 -16.82
N PRO A 134 -10.89 0.56 -18.04
CA PRO A 134 -12.03 -0.08 -18.64
C PRO A 134 -12.61 -1.19 -17.74
N PRO A 135 -13.93 -1.47 -17.81
CA PRO A 135 -14.57 -2.46 -16.93
C PRO A 135 -13.96 -3.87 -16.98
N ASP A 136 -13.47 -4.31 -18.14
CA ASP A 136 -12.92 -5.65 -18.36
C ASP A 136 -11.55 -5.88 -17.69
N ILE A 137 -10.75 -4.83 -17.52
CA ILE A 137 -9.47 -4.89 -16.81
C ILE A 137 -9.56 -4.51 -15.33
N SER A 138 -10.56 -3.73 -14.93
CA SER A 138 -10.66 -3.17 -13.58
C SER A 138 -10.57 -4.21 -12.45
N VAL A 139 -11.43 -5.25 -12.49
CA VAL A 139 -11.45 -6.30 -11.46
C VAL A 139 -10.18 -7.19 -11.51
N PRO A 140 -9.75 -7.74 -12.68
CA PRO A 140 -8.51 -8.51 -12.75
C PRO A 140 -7.26 -7.75 -12.29
N LEU A 141 -7.15 -6.46 -12.64
CA LEU A 141 -6.04 -5.61 -12.24
C LEU A 141 -6.08 -5.34 -10.73
N THR A 142 -7.26 -4.99 -10.18
CA THR A 142 -7.44 -4.79 -8.74
C THR A 142 -7.03 -6.04 -7.97
N ARG A 143 -7.48 -7.24 -8.39
CA ARG A 143 -7.09 -8.50 -7.75
C ARG A 143 -5.58 -8.74 -7.80
N ALA A 144 -4.94 -8.43 -8.93
CA ALA A 144 -3.49 -8.57 -9.06
C ALA A 144 -2.73 -7.60 -8.15
N ARG A 145 -3.16 -6.33 -8.11
CA ARG A 145 -2.57 -5.28 -7.27
C ARG A 145 -2.69 -5.62 -5.78
N VAL A 146 -3.91 -5.94 -5.34
CA VAL A 146 -4.21 -6.33 -3.95
C VAL A 146 -3.46 -7.60 -3.56
N GLY A 147 -3.45 -8.63 -4.42
CA GLY A 147 -2.72 -9.86 -4.16
C GLY A 147 -1.21 -9.64 -4.02
N LYS A 148 -0.63 -8.73 -4.82
CA LYS A 148 0.78 -8.37 -4.70
C LYS A 148 1.08 -7.58 -3.42
N LEU A 149 0.23 -6.62 -3.04
CA LEU A 149 0.35 -5.89 -1.77
C LEU A 149 0.28 -6.85 -0.57
N MET A 150 -0.67 -7.78 -0.58
CA MET A 150 -0.78 -8.85 0.42
C MET A 150 0.50 -9.69 0.49
N ALA A 151 1.03 -10.14 -0.66
CA ALA A 151 2.27 -10.92 -0.70
C ALA A 151 3.49 -10.17 -0.17
N LEU A 152 3.52 -8.84 -0.30
CA LEU A 152 4.56 -7.99 0.29
C LEU A 152 4.39 -7.77 1.80
N GLY A 153 3.21 -8.09 2.36
CA GLY A 153 2.86 -7.87 3.76
C GLY A 153 2.16 -6.53 4.02
N ALA A 154 1.84 -5.77 2.98
CA ALA A 154 1.12 -4.50 3.09
C ALA A 154 -0.39 -4.74 3.13
N VAL A 155 -0.85 -5.39 4.21
CA VAL A 155 -2.25 -5.82 4.36
C VAL A 155 -3.21 -4.64 4.51
N ASP A 156 -2.86 -3.60 5.27
CA ASP A 156 -3.75 -2.43 5.45
C ASP A 156 -3.95 -1.63 4.14
N PRO A 157 -2.90 -1.31 3.35
CA PRO A 157 -3.09 -0.72 2.02
C PRO A 157 -3.86 -1.63 1.06
N ALA A 158 -3.63 -2.94 1.11
CA ALA A 158 -4.37 -3.90 0.29
C ALA A 158 -5.87 -3.91 0.64
N LEU A 159 -6.21 -3.87 1.93
CA LEU A 159 -7.58 -3.81 2.44
C LEU A 159 -8.27 -2.52 2.00
N SER A 160 -7.59 -1.38 2.14
CA SER A 160 -8.13 -0.08 1.72
C SER A 160 -8.40 -0.04 0.21
N LEU A 161 -7.48 -0.57 -0.60
CA LEU A 161 -7.61 -0.60 -2.06
C LEU A 161 -8.78 -1.48 -2.51
N ILE A 162 -8.93 -2.68 -1.93
CA ILE A 162 -10.03 -3.58 -2.32
C ILE A 162 -11.39 -3.09 -1.79
N GLU A 163 -11.43 -2.40 -0.65
CA GLU A 163 -12.66 -1.79 -0.13
C GLU A 163 -13.14 -0.65 -1.02
N GLN A 164 -12.23 0.21 -1.50
CA GLN A 164 -12.54 1.24 -2.49
C GLN A 164 -13.08 0.63 -3.80
N ALA A 165 -12.57 -0.52 -4.21
CA ALA A 165 -13.03 -1.25 -5.38
C ALA A 165 -14.36 -2.01 -5.17
N GLY A 166 -14.99 -1.92 -3.98
CA GLY A 166 -16.27 -2.56 -3.70
C GLY A 166 -16.18 -4.00 -3.18
N GLY A 167 -15.01 -4.43 -2.72
CA GLY A 167 -14.72 -5.78 -2.20
C GLY A 167 -15.80 -6.41 -1.31
N PRO A 168 -16.32 -5.71 -0.29
CA PRO A 168 -17.35 -6.27 0.61
C PRO A 168 -18.69 -6.63 -0.06
N ARG A 169 -18.93 -6.20 -1.31
CA ARG A 169 -20.20 -6.37 -2.03
C ARG A 169 -20.06 -7.04 -3.39
N ASP A 170 -18.83 -7.20 -3.89
CA ASP A 170 -18.55 -7.79 -5.19
C ASP A 170 -18.05 -9.24 -5.02
N PRO A 171 -18.81 -10.27 -5.48
CA PRO A 171 -18.37 -11.66 -5.41
C PRO A 171 -17.02 -11.95 -6.08
N ALA A 172 -16.59 -11.12 -7.05
CA ALA A 172 -15.29 -11.28 -7.69
C ALA A 172 -14.14 -10.82 -6.78
N LEU A 173 -14.38 -9.95 -5.82
CA LEU A 173 -13.35 -9.39 -4.93
C LEU A 173 -13.49 -9.89 -3.49
N PHE A 174 -14.67 -10.42 -3.12
CA PHE A 174 -15.03 -10.76 -1.76
C PHE A 174 -14.05 -11.73 -1.09
N ASP A 175 -13.69 -12.86 -1.72
CA ASP A 175 -12.82 -13.86 -1.09
C ASP A 175 -11.44 -13.28 -0.74
N LEU A 176 -10.88 -12.43 -1.63
CA LEU A 176 -9.61 -11.76 -1.38
C LEU A 176 -9.73 -10.71 -0.27
N TRP A 177 -10.86 -10.00 -0.19
CA TRP A 177 -11.13 -9.07 0.92
C TRP A 177 -11.30 -9.84 2.23
N ALA A 178 -12.02 -10.96 2.24
CA ALA A 178 -12.19 -11.81 3.40
C ALA A 178 -10.85 -12.36 3.91
N ASP A 179 -9.97 -12.84 3.03
CA ASP A 179 -8.59 -13.24 3.35
C ASP A 179 -7.80 -12.13 4.07
N LEU A 180 -7.89 -10.89 3.59
CA LEU A 180 -7.24 -9.74 4.23
C LEU A 180 -7.81 -9.47 5.62
N THR A 181 -9.15 -9.53 5.79
CA THR A 181 -9.77 -9.35 7.11
C THR A 181 -9.38 -10.44 8.11
N LEU A 182 -9.20 -11.69 7.64
CA LEU A 182 -8.73 -12.80 8.47
C LEU A 182 -7.29 -12.57 8.96
N LEU A 183 -6.42 -12.02 8.11
CA LEU A 183 -5.02 -11.73 8.48
C LEU A 183 -4.88 -10.68 9.58
N ILE A 184 -5.76 -9.68 9.63
CA ILE A 184 -5.73 -8.62 10.65
C ILE A 184 -6.65 -8.90 11.85
N GLY A 185 -7.39 -10.01 11.83
CA GLY A 185 -8.30 -10.39 12.91
C GLY A 185 -9.58 -9.54 12.97
N THR A 186 -10.06 -9.06 11.82
CA THR A 186 -11.35 -8.35 11.69
C THR A 186 -12.38 -9.17 10.91
N GLU A 187 -12.33 -10.49 11.03
CA GLU A 187 -13.15 -11.44 10.27
C GLU A 187 -14.65 -11.26 10.46
N ASP A 188 -15.10 -10.63 11.55
CA ASP A 188 -16.51 -10.33 11.79
C ASP A 188 -17.10 -9.44 10.69
N ARG A 189 -16.28 -8.58 10.07
CA ARG A 189 -16.70 -7.79 8.90
C ARG A 189 -17.06 -8.71 7.73
N ALA A 190 -16.20 -9.68 7.43
CA ALA A 190 -16.41 -10.63 6.34
C ALA A 190 -17.57 -11.59 6.62
N CYS A 191 -17.62 -12.17 7.82
CA CYS A 191 -18.70 -13.07 8.21
C CYS A 191 -20.06 -12.36 8.26
N GLY A 192 -20.12 -11.12 8.76
CA GLY A 192 -21.34 -10.32 8.73
C GLY A 192 -21.81 -10.00 7.30
N ALA A 193 -20.89 -9.73 6.37
CA ALA A 193 -21.23 -9.51 4.96
C ALA A 193 -21.73 -10.81 4.28
N LEU A 194 -21.04 -11.93 4.51
CA LEU A 194 -21.40 -13.23 3.94
C LEU A 194 -22.75 -13.74 4.46
N SER A 195 -23.04 -13.55 5.75
CA SER A 195 -24.32 -13.91 6.36
C SER A 195 -25.49 -13.17 5.72
N ARG A 196 -25.33 -11.87 5.41
CA ARG A 196 -26.36 -11.06 4.73
C ARG A 196 -26.51 -11.42 3.25
N ASN A 197 -25.43 -11.80 2.59
CA ASN A 197 -25.45 -12.18 1.18
C ASN A 197 -24.57 -13.42 0.94
N PRO A 198 -25.15 -14.63 1.07
CA PRO A 198 -24.41 -15.87 0.89
C PRO A 198 -23.84 -16.06 -0.52
N GLN A 199 -24.28 -15.29 -1.53
CA GLN A 199 -23.76 -15.41 -2.90
C GLN A 199 -22.39 -14.74 -3.11
N LEU A 200 -21.87 -14.04 -2.10
CA LEU A 200 -20.59 -13.34 -2.16
C LEU A 200 -19.39 -14.29 -2.26
N SER A 201 -19.47 -15.49 -1.69
CA SER A 201 -18.37 -16.47 -1.70
C SER A 201 -18.86 -17.86 -2.06
N ARG A 202 -18.03 -18.65 -2.73
CA ARG A 202 -18.25 -20.10 -2.91
C ARG A 202 -17.30 -20.94 -2.04
N ASP A 203 -16.47 -20.31 -1.23
CA ASP A 203 -15.55 -21.00 -0.32
C ASP A 203 -16.35 -21.67 0.81
N ILE A 204 -16.33 -23.00 0.83
CA ILE A 204 -17.04 -23.82 1.80
C ILE A 204 -16.43 -23.66 3.20
N GLY A 205 -15.10 -23.53 3.30
CA GLY A 205 -14.43 -23.32 4.57
C GLY A 205 -14.82 -21.98 5.20
N LEU A 206 -14.84 -20.91 4.40
CA LEU A 206 -15.25 -19.59 4.88
C LEU A 206 -16.71 -19.60 5.36
N ARG A 207 -17.60 -20.29 4.66
CA ARG A 207 -19.00 -20.48 5.09
C ARG A 207 -19.10 -21.20 6.42
N ILE A 208 -18.46 -22.36 6.56
CA ILE A 208 -18.45 -23.12 7.83
C ILE A 208 -17.94 -22.25 8.98
N PHE A 209 -16.83 -21.56 8.77
CA PHE A 209 -16.23 -20.69 9.77
C PHE A 209 -17.18 -19.54 10.17
N CYS A 210 -17.78 -18.86 9.19
CA CYS A 210 -18.67 -17.75 9.46
C CYS A 210 -20.01 -18.16 10.05
N ASP A 211 -20.58 -19.31 9.67
CA ASP A 211 -21.80 -19.85 10.26
C ASP A 211 -21.58 -20.19 11.75
N ALA A 212 -20.48 -20.88 12.08
CA ALA A 212 -20.12 -21.19 13.46
C ALA A 212 -19.90 -19.92 14.30
N ARG A 213 -19.14 -18.95 13.78
CA ARG A 213 -18.94 -17.65 14.45
C ARG A 213 -20.21 -16.85 14.61
N GLY A 214 -21.13 -16.95 13.66
CA GLY A 214 -22.46 -16.33 13.71
C GLY A 214 -23.43 -17.02 14.66
N GLY A 215 -23.05 -18.14 15.28
CA GLY A 215 -23.89 -18.95 16.17
C GLY A 215 -24.77 -19.98 15.46
N ASN A 216 -24.67 -20.10 14.13
CA ASN A 216 -25.39 -21.07 13.31
C ASN A 216 -24.66 -22.43 13.30
N TRP A 217 -24.45 -23.00 14.49
CA TRP A 217 -23.68 -24.24 14.67
C TRP A 217 -24.24 -25.43 13.89
N ALA A 218 -25.56 -25.55 13.77
CA ALA A 218 -26.20 -26.63 13.03
C ALA A 218 -25.84 -26.60 11.54
N ASP A 219 -25.88 -25.41 10.93
CA ASP A 219 -25.54 -25.23 9.51
C ASP A 219 -24.05 -25.44 9.26
N ALA A 220 -23.20 -24.96 10.16
CA ALA A 220 -21.76 -25.18 10.12
C ALA A 220 -21.42 -26.68 10.19
N ALA A 221 -22.02 -27.41 11.15
CA ALA A 221 -21.79 -28.84 11.33
C ALA A 221 -22.32 -29.67 10.16
N LEU A 222 -23.50 -29.34 9.63
CA LEU A 222 -24.07 -30.01 8.45
C LEU A 222 -23.19 -29.81 7.21
N THR A 223 -22.76 -28.56 6.98
CA THR A 223 -21.90 -28.20 5.85
C THR A 223 -20.53 -28.86 5.97
N PHE A 224 -19.93 -28.85 7.16
CA PHE A 224 -18.68 -29.54 7.46
C PHE A 224 -18.79 -31.06 7.25
N GLY A 225 -19.82 -31.70 7.79
CA GLY A 225 -20.06 -33.13 7.60
C GLY A 225 -20.18 -33.51 6.12
N SER A 226 -20.89 -32.70 5.33
CA SER A 226 -21.02 -32.87 3.89
C SER A 226 -19.69 -32.68 3.16
N ALA A 227 -18.94 -31.62 3.49
CA ALA A 227 -17.63 -31.35 2.91
C ALA A 227 -16.61 -32.46 3.23
N ARG A 228 -16.63 -32.99 4.45
CA ARG A 228 -15.79 -34.12 4.89
C ARG A 228 -16.14 -35.40 4.13
N ALA A 229 -17.42 -35.74 4.02
CA ALA A 229 -17.87 -36.95 3.33
C ALA A 229 -17.55 -36.94 1.83
N LEU A 230 -17.61 -35.77 1.19
CA LEU A 230 -17.34 -35.59 -0.23
C LEU A 230 -15.87 -35.24 -0.54
N GLY A 231 -15.02 -35.07 0.47
CA GLY A 231 -13.60 -34.71 0.29
C GLY A 231 -13.39 -33.34 -0.37
N LEU A 232 -14.21 -32.34 -0.04
CA LEU A 232 -14.19 -31.02 -0.69
C LEU A 232 -13.11 -30.07 -0.18
N MET A 233 -12.35 -30.48 0.84
CA MET A 233 -11.24 -29.70 1.42
C MET A 233 -10.04 -30.60 1.69
N PRO A 234 -8.80 -30.04 1.74
CA PRO A 234 -7.63 -30.77 2.19
C PRO A 234 -7.84 -31.40 3.56
N ARG A 235 -7.26 -32.58 3.77
CA ARG A 235 -7.42 -33.32 5.03
C ARG A 235 -6.96 -32.52 6.25
N GLU A 236 -5.84 -31.82 6.11
CA GLU A 236 -5.29 -30.98 7.17
C GLU A 236 -6.25 -29.84 7.56
N THR A 237 -6.96 -29.27 6.58
CA THR A 237 -7.99 -28.25 6.83
C THR A 237 -9.21 -28.85 7.54
N LEU A 238 -9.63 -30.06 7.15
CA LEU A 238 -10.75 -30.77 7.79
C LEU A 238 -10.44 -31.09 9.27
N GLU A 239 -9.21 -31.50 9.59
CA GLU A 239 -8.78 -31.81 10.95
C GLU A 239 -8.84 -30.59 11.88
N VAL A 240 -8.44 -29.41 11.38
CA VAL A 240 -8.56 -28.14 12.14
C VAL A 240 -10.03 -27.76 12.35
N PHE A 241 -10.88 -27.91 11.33
CA PHE A 241 -12.31 -27.64 11.45
C PHE A 241 -13.02 -28.57 12.44
N ASP A 242 -12.62 -29.84 12.52
CA ASP A 242 -13.20 -30.79 13.47
C ASP A 242 -12.94 -30.34 14.91
N ARG A 243 -11.72 -29.88 15.21
CA ARG A 243 -11.39 -29.29 16.51
C ARG A 243 -12.14 -28.00 16.80
N PHE A 244 -12.28 -27.15 15.78
CA PHE A 244 -13.02 -25.90 15.89
C PHE A 244 -14.50 -26.10 16.19
N LEU A 245 -15.15 -27.11 15.57
CA LEU A 245 -16.57 -27.37 15.75
C LEU A 245 -16.88 -28.27 16.95
N ASN A 246 -15.94 -29.12 17.36
CA ASN A 246 -16.13 -30.12 18.43
C ASN A 246 -15.05 -29.99 19.52
N PRO A 247 -14.88 -28.83 20.19
CA PRO A 247 -13.78 -28.61 21.14
C PRO A 247 -13.74 -29.67 22.27
N ASP A 248 -14.90 -30.04 22.80
CA ASP A 248 -15.05 -31.01 23.90
C ASP A 248 -14.49 -32.40 23.56
N VAL A 249 -14.47 -32.77 22.28
CA VAL A 249 -13.95 -34.06 21.82
C VAL A 249 -12.42 -34.09 21.84
N PHE A 250 -11.79 -32.91 21.81
CA PHE A 250 -10.35 -32.74 21.60
C PHE A 250 -9.62 -32.05 22.75
N GLU A 251 -10.23 -31.89 23.93
CA GLU A 251 -9.60 -31.24 25.09
C GLU A 251 -8.21 -31.80 25.44
N ASP A 252 -8.05 -33.14 25.39
CA ASP A 252 -6.79 -33.84 25.69
C ASP A 252 -6.03 -34.30 24.43
N ALA A 253 -6.42 -33.82 23.25
CA ALA A 253 -5.78 -34.22 22.00
C ALA A 253 -4.39 -33.57 21.86
N ALA A 254 -3.43 -34.31 21.30
CA ALA A 254 -2.13 -33.74 20.94
C ALA A 254 -2.30 -32.58 19.94
N PRO A 255 -1.47 -31.52 19.97
CA PRO A 255 -1.57 -30.40 19.02
C PRO A 255 -1.50 -30.84 17.56
N LEU A 256 -2.19 -30.11 16.67
CA LEU A 256 -2.13 -30.39 15.24
C LEU A 256 -0.78 -29.99 14.66
N PRO A 257 -0.26 -30.77 13.68
CA PRO A 257 0.90 -30.34 12.93
C PRO A 257 0.57 -29.11 12.08
N ALA A 258 1.52 -28.19 11.93
CA ALA A 258 1.37 -27.05 11.05
C ALA A 258 1.18 -27.51 9.58
N PRO A 259 0.15 -27.02 8.87
CA PRO A 259 -0.08 -27.32 7.45
C PRO A 259 1.10 -26.90 6.57
N ARG A 260 1.37 -27.69 5.53
CA ARG A 260 2.42 -27.36 4.53
C ARG A 260 2.10 -26.10 3.72
N LYS A 261 0.82 -25.84 3.48
CA LYS A 261 0.32 -24.65 2.79
C LYS A 261 -0.62 -23.93 3.73
N MET A 262 -0.22 -22.74 4.16
CA MET A 262 -1.04 -21.90 5.03
C MET A 262 -1.96 -21.00 4.22
N THR A 263 -3.25 -20.98 4.57
CA THR A 263 -4.22 -19.97 4.11
C THR A 263 -4.58 -19.03 5.28
N PRO A 264 -5.05 -17.80 5.03
CA PRO A 264 -5.53 -16.90 6.07
C PRO A 264 -6.60 -17.53 6.96
N LEU A 265 -7.56 -18.25 6.35
CA LEU A 265 -8.60 -18.97 7.08
C LEU A 265 -8.02 -20.04 8.01
N THR A 266 -7.14 -20.90 7.50
CA THR A 266 -6.52 -21.94 8.34
C THR A 266 -5.67 -21.33 9.44
N PHE A 267 -4.90 -20.28 9.15
CA PHE A 267 -4.15 -19.55 10.18
C PHE A 267 -5.06 -19.02 11.28
N ARG A 268 -6.18 -18.39 10.91
CA ARG A 268 -7.15 -17.87 11.88
C ARG A 268 -7.85 -18.97 12.68
N LEU A 269 -8.12 -20.12 12.06
CA LEU A 269 -8.67 -21.29 12.76
C LEU A 269 -7.70 -21.80 13.84
N PHE A 270 -6.39 -21.90 13.54
CA PHE A 270 -5.38 -22.28 14.54
C PHE A 270 -5.37 -21.32 15.75
N GLU A 271 -5.49 -20.01 15.51
CA GLU A 271 -5.64 -19.04 16.62
C GLU A 271 -6.93 -19.28 17.41
N THR A 272 -8.02 -19.62 16.72
CA THR A 272 -9.35 -19.79 17.34
C THR A 272 -9.44 -21.05 18.20
N ILE A 273 -8.74 -22.13 17.83
CA ILE A 273 -8.68 -23.36 18.63
C ILE A 273 -7.65 -23.31 19.77
N GLY A 274 -6.99 -22.17 19.98
CA GLY A 274 -5.97 -22.02 21.03
C GLY A 274 -4.61 -22.63 20.69
N GLU A 275 -4.34 -22.92 19.41
CA GLU A 275 -3.07 -23.46 18.92
C GLU A 275 -2.37 -22.46 17.96
N PRO A 276 -2.08 -21.21 18.37
CA PRO A 276 -1.55 -20.20 17.47
C PRO A 276 -0.19 -20.60 16.89
N LEU A 277 -0.02 -20.36 15.58
CA LEU A 277 1.19 -20.73 14.86
C LEU A 277 2.23 -19.60 14.88
N PRO A 278 3.53 -19.91 14.98
CA PRO A 278 4.57 -18.90 14.86
C PRO A 278 4.59 -18.31 13.44
N THR A 279 4.62 -16.97 13.31
CA THR A 279 4.56 -16.30 11.99
C THR A 279 5.91 -16.24 11.28
N ARG A 280 7.02 -16.34 12.01
CA ARG A 280 8.39 -16.25 11.48
C ARG A 280 8.67 -17.20 10.29
N PRO A 281 8.30 -18.50 10.32
CA PRO A 281 8.47 -19.39 9.18
C PRO A 281 7.41 -19.19 8.08
N LEU A 282 6.31 -18.48 8.36
CA LEU A 282 5.22 -18.26 7.41
C LEU A 282 5.54 -17.11 6.44
N PRO A 283 4.86 -17.03 5.27
CA PRO A 283 4.98 -15.89 4.36
C PRO A 283 4.73 -14.52 5.01
N ARG A 284 5.23 -13.45 4.38
CA ARG A 284 5.16 -12.06 4.90
C ARG A 284 3.77 -11.59 5.36
N PRO A 285 2.65 -11.87 4.65
CA PRO A 285 1.33 -11.41 5.09
C PRO A 285 0.94 -11.83 6.52
N TYR A 286 1.43 -12.97 7.01
CA TYR A 286 1.14 -13.44 8.37
C TYR A 286 1.90 -12.67 9.46
N ALA A 287 2.97 -11.95 9.11
CA ALA A 287 3.72 -11.14 10.09
C ALA A 287 2.87 -9.98 10.64
N VAL A 288 1.83 -9.53 9.92
CA VAL A 288 0.94 -8.47 10.39
C VAL A 288 0.17 -8.89 11.65
N ALA A 289 -0.15 -10.18 11.79
CA ALA A 289 -0.81 -10.71 12.97
C ALA A 289 0.01 -10.50 14.25
N ASP A 290 1.34 -10.45 14.13
CA ASP A 290 2.26 -10.19 15.25
C ASP A 290 2.38 -8.71 15.62
N LEU A 291 1.85 -7.77 14.82
CA LEU A 291 1.84 -6.35 15.14
C LEU A 291 0.70 -5.95 16.10
N ARG A 292 -0.23 -6.86 16.40
CA ARG A 292 -1.33 -6.63 17.34
C ARG A 292 -0.80 -6.53 18.77
N ASP A 293 -1.51 -5.80 19.63
CA ASP A 293 -1.09 -5.57 21.02
C ASP A 293 -1.13 -6.81 21.92
N ILE A 294 -1.80 -7.88 21.46
CA ILE A 294 -1.84 -9.19 22.12
C ILE A 294 -0.55 -10.00 21.94
N SER A 295 0.28 -9.65 20.96
CA SER A 295 1.53 -10.36 20.66
C SER A 295 2.66 -9.89 21.56
N GLY A 296 3.57 -10.80 21.90
CA GLY A 296 4.77 -10.47 22.66
C GLY A 296 5.65 -9.46 21.91
N TRP A 297 6.27 -8.53 22.65
CA TRP A 297 7.05 -7.43 22.05
C TRP A 297 8.19 -7.90 21.15
N LYS A 298 8.82 -9.05 21.46
CA LYS A 298 9.84 -9.64 20.57
C LYS A 298 9.26 -9.99 19.18
N SER A 299 8.09 -10.61 19.14
CA SER A 299 7.40 -10.96 17.89
C SER A 299 6.98 -9.71 17.12
N GLN A 300 6.46 -8.69 17.82
CA GLN A 300 6.15 -7.39 17.23
C GLN A 300 7.38 -6.77 16.54
N LEU A 301 8.53 -6.77 17.22
CA LEU A 301 9.79 -6.23 16.67
C LEU A 301 10.28 -7.05 15.46
N GLU A 302 10.30 -8.38 15.54
CA GLU A 302 10.73 -9.24 14.42
C GLU A 302 9.81 -9.08 13.19
N ALA A 303 8.50 -8.96 13.41
CA ALA A 303 7.52 -8.66 12.37
C ALA A 303 7.73 -7.26 11.78
N ALA A 304 7.93 -6.26 12.63
CA ALA A 304 8.12 -4.88 12.19
C ALA A 304 9.38 -4.71 11.34
N GLU A 305 10.52 -5.27 11.76
CA GLU A 305 11.75 -5.26 10.95
C GLU A 305 11.52 -5.96 9.59
N ARG A 306 10.84 -7.11 9.61
CA ARG A 306 10.56 -7.89 8.40
C ARG A 306 9.67 -7.14 7.41
N LEU A 307 8.64 -6.46 7.89
CA LEU A 307 7.71 -5.69 7.06
C LEU A 307 8.35 -4.38 6.59
N THR A 308 9.16 -3.73 7.41
CA THR A 308 9.89 -2.50 7.04
C THR A 308 10.89 -2.77 5.92
N ARG A 309 11.66 -3.87 5.99
CA ARG A 309 12.55 -4.30 4.88
C ARG A 309 11.81 -4.46 3.55
N ALA A 310 10.55 -4.89 3.61
CA ALA A 310 9.70 -5.06 2.45
C ALA A 310 8.95 -3.78 2.04
N GLY A 311 9.16 -2.66 2.73
CA GLY A 311 8.44 -1.39 2.54
C GLY A 311 6.96 -1.43 2.95
N ALA A 312 6.53 -2.47 3.65
CA ALA A 312 5.13 -2.67 4.05
C ALA A 312 4.75 -1.93 5.35
N LEU A 313 5.74 -1.59 6.18
CA LEU A 313 5.54 -0.85 7.44
C LEU A 313 6.26 0.50 7.35
N PRO A 314 5.60 1.63 7.72
CA PRO A 314 6.24 2.94 7.73
C PRO A 314 7.39 3.04 8.76
N ASP A 315 8.44 3.80 8.42
CA ASP A 315 9.65 3.95 9.23
C ASP A 315 9.36 4.45 10.66
N ASN A 316 8.45 5.42 10.79
CA ASN A 316 8.04 5.96 12.10
C ASN A 316 7.33 4.92 12.97
N ARG A 317 6.63 3.95 12.38
CA ARG A 317 5.98 2.87 13.13
C ARG A 317 7.01 1.88 13.67
N LEU A 318 8.05 1.57 12.90
CA LEU A 318 9.19 0.79 13.38
C LEU A 318 9.90 1.50 14.54
N LEU A 319 10.19 2.79 14.38
CA LEU A 319 10.85 3.59 15.41
C LEU A 319 10.03 3.62 16.71
N GLY A 320 8.72 3.84 16.61
CA GLY A 320 7.82 3.78 17.76
C GLY A 320 7.85 2.44 18.49
N LEU A 321 7.96 1.32 17.77
CA LEU A 321 8.10 -0.01 18.39
C LEU A 321 9.45 -0.21 19.07
N TYR A 322 10.52 0.35 18.51
CA TYR A 322 11.87 0.30 19.10
C TYR A 322 11.95 1.11 20.38
N THR A 323 11.28 2.26 20.48
CA THR A 323 11.36 3.16 21.64
C THR A 323 10.30 2.88 22.71
N ASN A 324 9.32 2.02 22.44
CA ASN A 324 8.18 1.76 23.33
C ASN A 324 8.59 1.23 24.72
N ARG A 325 9.65 0.40 24.82
CA ARG A 325 10.02 -0.29 26.07
C ARG A 325 11.53 -0.42 26.21
N LYS A 326 12.02 -0.68 27.42
CA LYS A 326 13.43 -1.02 27.66
C LYS A 326 13.73 -2.44 27.16
N PRO A 327 14.89 -2.70 26.51
CA PRO A 327 15.24 -4.03 26.01
C PRO A 327 15.16 -5.09 27.11
N ALA A 328 14.42 -6.18 26.84
CA ALA A 328 14.12 -7.18 27.85
C ALA A 328 15.28 -8.16 28.14
N ALA A 329 16.22 -8.31 27.20
CA ALA A 329 17.38 -9.19 27.33
C ALA A 329 18.59 -8.64 26.56
N SER A 330 19.65 -9.44 26.45
CA SER A 330 20.80 -9.21 25.54
C SER A 330 20.70 -10.12 24.31
N GLY A 331 21.41 -9.78 23.24
CA GLY A 331 21.51 -10.61 22.04
C GLY A 331 20.49 -10.28 20.96
N GLY A 332 20.93 -10.37 19.70
CA GLY A 332 20.07 -10.28 18.53
C GLY A 332 19.30 -8.97 18.45
N ILE A 333 17.97 -9.06 18.39
CA ILE A 333 17.08 -7.89 18.27
C ILE A 333 17.21 -6.92 19.45
N TRP A 334 17.52 -7.42 20.64
CA TRP A 334 17.62 -6.58 21.82
C TRP A 334 18.84 -5.67 21.81
N ASP A 335 19.95 -6.13 21.24
CA ASP A 335 21.16 -5.32 21.11
C ASP A 335 20.95 -4.22 20.07
N ARG A 336 20.22 -4.51 18.98
CA ARG A 336 19.81 -3.51 18.00
C ARG A 336 18.91 -2.44 18.62
N VAL A 337 17.85 -2.85 19.33
CA VAL A 337 16.96 -1.91 20.03
C VAL A 337 17.76 -1.04 21.00
N ARG A 338 18.68 -1.64 21.76
CA ARG A 338 19.55 -0.90 22.70
C ARG A 338 20.47 0.10 21.98
N ALA A 339 21.04 -0.27 20.84
CA ALA A 339 21.90 0.61 20.05
C ALA A 339 21.12 1.82 19.52
N VAL A 340 19.94 1.59 18.94
CA VAL A 340 19.07 2.65 18.43
C VAL A 340 18.59 3.56 19.55
N GLN A 341 18.13 3.02 20.68
CA GLN A 341 17.68 3.84 21.82
C GLN A 341 18.80 4.70 22.42
N ARG A 342 20.03 4.16 22.51
CA ARG A 342 21.18 4.94 23.00
C ARG A 342 21.56 6.05 22.03
N PHE A 343 21.48 5.79 20.74
CA PHE A 343 21.71 6.80 19.71
C PHE A 343 20.61 7.87 19.73
N ASP A 344 19.34 7.48 19.78
CA ASP A 344 18.20 8.40 19.84
C ASP A 344 18.28 9.33 21.06
N ALA A 345 18.58 8.77 22.24
CA ALA A 345 18.81 9.58 23.44
C ALA A 345 20.05 10.48 23.34
N ALA A 346 21.08 10.08 22.59
CA ALA A 346 22.28 10.89 22.40
C ALA A 346 22.04 12.11 21.49
N LEU A 347 21.05 12.05 20.59
CA LEU A 347 20.67 13.18 19.73
C LEU A 347 20.13 14.37 20.53
N ASP A 348 19.58 14.14 21.73
CA ASP A 348 19.10 15.19 22.62
C ASP A 348 20.19 15.71 23.60
N ALA A 349 21.39 15.15 23.53
CA ALA A 349 22.51 15.49 24.40
C ALA A 349 23.57 16.34 23.65
N GLU A 350 24.79 15.84 23.50
CA GLU A 350 25.91 16.55 22.88
C GLU A 350 26.50 15.76 21.70
N ALA A 351 27.15 16.46 20.76
CA ALA A 351 27.76 15.87 19.56
C ALA A 351 28.74 14.72 19.88
N GLN A 352 29.43 14.78 21.02
CA GLN A 352 30.35 13.72 21.45
C GLN A 352 29.62 12.40 21.80
N ALA A 353 28.43 12.50 22.39
CA ALA A 353 27.59 11.33 22.68
C ALA A 353 27.08 10.72 21.37
N VAL A 354 26.65 11.57 20.43
CA VAL A 354 26.23 11.15 19.08
C VAL A 354 27.38 10.44 18.37
N ALA A 355 28.59 11.01 18.37
CA ALA A 355 29.76 10.43 17.72
C ALA A 355 30.12 9.03 18.27
N ARG A 356 29.86 8.79 19.57
CA ARG A 356 30.08 7.47 20.20
C ARG A 356 29.01 6.45 19.82
N HIS A 357 27.75 6.86 19.70
CA HIS A 357 26.62 5.94 19.57
C HIS A 357 26.11 5.74 18.14
N LEU A 358 26.43 6.66 17.23
CA LEU A 358 26.02 6.59 15.83
C LEU A 358 26.60 5.37 15.09
N PRO A 359 27.94 5.12 15.07
CA PRO A 359 28.47 4.00 14.30
C PRO A 359 27.94 2.62 14.74
N PRO A 360 27.83 2.29 16.04
CA PRO A 360 27.23 1.03 16.47
C PRO A 360 25.74 0.89 16.09
N ALA A 361 24.96 1.98 16.17
CA ALA A 361 23.56 1.97 15.75
C ALA A 361 23.42 1.76 14.25
N TRP A 362 24.27 2.41 13.46
CA TRP A 362 24.34 2.25 12.02
C TRP A 362 24.63 0.81 11.60
N GLU A 363 25.67 0.18 12.15
CA GLU A 363 26.00 -1.20 11.81
C GLU A 363 24.91 -2.18 12.26
N ALA A 364 24.29 -1.94 13.41
CA ALA A 364 23.13 -2.72 13.87
C ALA A 364 21.96 -2.67 12.88
N MET A 365 21.70 -1.51 12.27
CA MET A 365 20.62 -1.32 11.30
C MET A 365 21.00 -1.87 9.92
N ARG A 366 22.26 -1.71 9.47
CA ARG A 366 22.78 -2.34 8.25
C ARG A 366 22.71 -3.86 8.30
N ALA A 367 23.14 -4.47 9.40
CA ALA A 367 23.05 -5.91 9.59
C ALA A 367 21.61 -6.44 9.56
N ALA A 368 20.62 -5.58 9.86
CA ALA A 368 19.20 -5.89 9.78
C ALA A 368 18.54 -5.50 8.43
N GLY A 369 19.28 -4.89 7.50
CA GLY A 369 18.76 -4.39 6.22
C GLY A 369 17.83 -3.18 6.35
N LEU A 370 18.00 -2.38 7.40
CA LEU A 370 17.12 -1.25 7.77
C LEU A 370 17.81 0.11 7.66
N GLU A 371 18.99 0.17 7.07
CA GLU A 371 19.82 1.37 6.95
C GLU A 371 19.14 2.52 6.23
N VAL A 372 18.31 2.26 5.22
CA VAL A 372 17.56 3.31 4.50
C VAL A 372 16.45 3.88 5.39
N SER A 373 15.65 3.02 6.04
CA SER A 373 14.63 3.45 6.99
C SER A 373 15.22 4.19 8.18
N PHE A 374 16.37 3.74 8.69
CA PHE A 374 17.10 4.41 9.76
C PHE A 374 17.60 5.80 9.31
N SER A 375 18.12 5.89 8.09
CA SER A 375 18.54 7.17 7.49
C SER A 375 17.37 8.13 7.34
N ALA A 376 16.25 7.66 6.80
CA ALA A 376 15.04 8.47 6.62
C ALA A 376 14.46 8.97 7.95
N ALA A 377 14.50 8.15 9.01
CA ALA A 377 13.95 8.53 10.31
C ALA A 377 14.82 9.52 11.11
N PHE A 378 16.15 9.46 10.96
CA PHE A 378 17.07 10.20 11.82
C PHE A 378 17.90 11.30 11.13
N HIS A 379 17.97 11.32 9.79
CA HIS A 379 18.86 12.25 9.09
C HIS A 379 18.60 13.71 9.45
N ASP A 380 17.34 14.15 9.50
CA ASP A 380 17.00 15.55 9.75
C ASP A 380 17.51 16.06 11.12
N ARG A 381 17.49 15.20 12.15
CA ARG A 381 18.05 15.51 13.48
C ARG A 381 19.57 15.40 13.51
N LEU A 382 20.14 14.56 12.66
CA LEU A 382 21.58 14.30 12.62
C LEU A 382 22.34 15.35 11.78
N ALA A 383 21.75 15.83 10.68
CA ALA A 383 22.41 16.70 9.69
C ALA A 383 23.01 18.00 10.27
N PRO A 384 22.39 18.69 11.24
CA PRO A 384 22.95 19.94 11.79
C PRO A 384 24.19 19.75 12.66
N LEU A 385 24.49 18.51 13.07
CA LEU A 385 25.57 18.24 14.02
C LEU A 385 26.93 18.16 13.31
N ALA A 386 27.90 18.92 13.80
CA ALA A 386 29.28 18.84 13.34
C ALA A 386 29.97 17.61 13.95
N LEU A 387 30.03 16.52 13.18
CA LEU A 387 30.70 15.28 13.57
C LEU A 387 32.08 15.17 12.92
N SER A 388 32.93 14.30 13.47
CA SER A 388 34.27 14.03 12.94
C SER A 388 34.58 12.53 12.95
N GLY A 389 35.62 12.14 12.20
CA GLY A 389 36.05 10.74 12.08
C GLY A 389 34.92 9.83 11.59
N LYS A 390 34.83 8.62 12.17
CA LYS A 390 33.87 7.60 11.71
C LYS A 390 32.41 8.04 11.79
N ALA A 391 32.06 8.90 12.75
CA ALA A 391 30.70 9.40 12.89
C ALA A 391 30.31 10.35 11.75
N ALA A 392 31.25 11.16 11.25
CA ALA A 392 31.02 12.01 10.08
C ALA A 392 30.84 11.18 8.80
N GLU A 393 31.63 10.12 8.62
CA GLU A 393 31.46 9.19 7.50
C GLU A 393 30.05 8.57 7.50
N VAL A 394 29.61 8.05 8.65
CA VAL A 394 28.28 7.47 8.81
C VAL A 394 27.18 8.51 8.57
N GLN A 395 27.35 9.74 9.05
CA GLN A 395 26.41 10.84 8.81
C GLN A 395 26.26 11.15 7.31
N GLN A 396 27.36 11.15 6.55
CA GLN A 396 27.34 11.33 5.10
C GLN A 396 26.64 10.17 4.38
N LEU A 397 26.96 8.92 4.75
CA LEU A 397 26.33 7.72 4.20
C LEU A 397 24.81 7.72 4.45
N MET A 398 24.39 8.01 5.69
CA MET A 398 22.98 8.16 6.03
C MET A 398 22.32 9.27 5.22
N GLY A 399 22.98 10.42 5.07
CA GLY A 399 22.45 11.50 4.26
C GLY A 399 22.20 11.12 2.81
N LEU A 400 23.15 10.42 2.17
CA LEU A 400 23.00 9.90 0.80
C LEU A 400 21.91 8.82 0.65
N LEU A 401 21.48 8.18 1.75
CA LEU A 401 20.39 7.20 1.75
C LEU A 401 19.05 7.78 2.22
N SER A 402 19.03 9.05 2.62
CA SER A 402 17.85 9.75 3.13
C SER A 402 17.05 10.46 2.02
N PRO A 403 15.89 11.05 2.35
CA PRO A 403 15.21 11.98 1.45
C PRO A 403 16.07 13.15 0.97
N ALA A 404 17.02 13.63 1.78
CA ALA A 404 17.87 14.80 1.53
C ALA A 404 19.18 14.49 0.76
N TYR A 405 19.26 13.35 0.09
CA TYR A 405 20.49 12.87 -0.56
C TYR A 405 21.13 13.88 -1.53
N GLU A 406 20.33 14.69 -2.23
CA GLU A 406 20.84 15.72 -3.15
C GLU A 406 21.59 16.83 -2.42
N ASP A 407 21.02 17.35 -1.33
CA ASP A 407 21.62 18.42 -0.55
C ASP A 407 22.90 17.95 0.15
N VAL A 408 22.87 16.71 0.67
CA VAL A 408 24.05 16.06 1.26
C VAL A 408 25.16 15.92 0.23
N ALA A 409 24.84 15.48 -0.99
CA ALA A 409 25.83 15.32 -2.04
C ALA A 409 26.53 16.63 -2.41
N ARG A 410 25.83 17.78 -2.36
CA ARG A 410 26.45 19.10 -2.64
C ARG A 410 27.53 19.48 -1.61
N ALA A 411 27.43 18.96 -0.39
CA ALA A 411 28.41 19.20 0.66
C ALA A 411 29.61 18.25 0.61
N ILE A 412 29.55 17.17 -0.19
CA ILE A 412 30.64 16.19 -0.32
C ILE A 412 31.64 16.67 -1.37
N PRO A 413 32.95 16.76 -1.07
CA PRO A 413 33.95 17.18 -2.03
C PRO A 413 34.16 16.12 -3.14
N PRO A 414 34.44 16.54 -4.39
CA PRO A 414 34.74 15.61 -5.48
C PRO A 414 36.11 14.92 -5.31
N GLY A 415 36.30 13.79 -5.99
CA GLY A 415 37.57 13.05 -6.03
C GLY A 415 37.86 12.15 -4.82
N GLY A 416 36.96 12.09 -3.83
CA GLY A 416 37.03 11.14 -2.72
C GLY A 416 36.37 9.78 -3.01
N PRO A 417 36.35 8.86 -2.03
CA PRO A 417 35.70 7.54 -2.18
C PRO A 417 34.22 7.61 -2.55
N LEU A 418 33.50 8.64 -2.08
CA LEU A 418 32.09 8.85 -2.35
C LEU A 418 31.81 9.62 -3.65
N ASP A 419 32.81 9.90 -4.50
CA ASP A 419 32.63 10.78 -5.67
C ASP A 419 31.59 10.24 -6.66
N LEU A 420 31.53 8.92 -6.86
CA LEU A 420 30.49 8.32 -7.70
C LEU A 420 29.10 8.49 -7.08
N ALA A 421 28.94 8.21 -5.78
CA ALA A 421 27.67 8.38 -5.09
C ALA A 421 27.22 9.85 -5.11
N ARG A 422 28.14 10.77 -4.85
CA ARG A 422 27.94 12.22 -4.96
C ARG A 422 27.46 12.63 -6.36
N ALA A 423 28.15 12.19 -7.41
CA ALA A 423 27.77 12.50 -8.79
C ALA A 423 26.39 11.93 -9.14
N VAL A 424 26.14 10.67 -8.81
CA VAL A 424 24.85 10.00 -9.03
C VAL A 424 23.72 10.71 -8.29
N ALA A 425 23.94 11.17 -7.05
CA ALA A 425 22.97 11.96 -6.31
C ALA A 425 22.59 13.27 -7.02
N GLY A 426 23.54 13.90 -7.73
CA GLY A 426 23.25 15.06 -8.60
C GLY A 426 22.66 14.70 -9.97
N GLY A 427 22.57 13.42 -10.33
CA GLY A 427 22.25 12.96 -11.69
C GLY A 427 23.39 13.16 -12.69
N GLU A 428 24.60 13.38 -12.18
CA GLU A 428 25.83 13.58 -12.93
C GLU A 428 26.65 12.28 -13.02
N VAL A 429 27.77 12.36 -13.73
CA VAL A 429 28.69 11.24 -13.93
C VAL A 429 30.11 11.74 -13.68
N PRO A 430 30.90 11.07 -12.80
CA PRO A 430 32.28 11.47 -12.59
C PRO A 430 33.10 11.17 -13.87
N ALA A 431 34.17 11.93 -14.11
CA ALA A 431 34.97 11.77 -15.32
C ALA A 431 35.67 10.39 -15.40
N ARG A 432 36.05 9.82 -14.25
CA ARG A 432 36.67 8.51 -14.17
C ARG A 432 35.61 7.43 -14.00
N ALA A 433 35.56 6.53 -14.96
CA ALA A 433 34.69 5.37 -14.86
C ALA A 433 35.23 4.37 -13.81
N PRO A 434 34.36 3.79 -12.97
CA PRO A 434 34.74 2.72 -12.04
C PRO A 434 35.18 1.44 -12.76
N ASP A 435 36.02 0.65 -12.09
CA ASP A 435 36.51 -0.64 -12.60
C ASP A 435 35.55 -1.79 -12.26
N GLU A 436 34.85 -1.71 -11.12
CA GLU A 436 33.90 -2.72 -10.67
C GLU A 436 32.61 -2.73 -11.50
N ALA A 437 32.08 -3.94 -11.77
CA ALA A 437 30.98 -4.12 -12.72
C ALA A 437 29.69 -3.36 -12.37
N LEU A 438 29.28 -3.35 -11.09
CA LEU A 438 28.05 -2.67 -10.66
C LEU A 438 28.22 -1.14 -10.63
N PRO A 439 29.25 -0.57 -9.97
CA PRO A 439 29.57 0.86 -10.09
C PRO A 439 29.71 1.33 -11.53
N ARG A 440 30.34 0.52 -12.41
CA ARG A 440 30.48 0.83 -13.83
C ARG A 440 29.13 0.85 -14.56
N ALA A 441 28.25 -0.11 -14.28
CA ALA A 441 26.91 -0.12 -14.87
C ALA A 441 26.07 1.10 -14.48
N ILE A 442 26.19 1.55 -13.22
CA ILE A 442 25.56 2.77 -12.73
C ILE A 442 26.14 3.97 -13.48
N HIS A 443 27.46 4.15 -13.45
CA HIS A 443 28.16 5.20 -14.18
C HIS A 443 27.69 5.28 -15.64
N ASP A 444 27.69 4.14 -16.36
CA ASP A 444 27.29 4.10 -17.77
C ASP A 444 25.78 4.33 -17.97
N GLY A 445 24.93 3.93 -17.03
CA GLY A 445 23.48 4.21 -17.06
C GLY A 445 23.18 5.69 -16.92
N PHE A 446 24.04 6.44 -16.23
CA PHE A 446 23.94 7.89 -16.13
C PHE A 446 24.59 8.63 -17.31
N GLY A 447 25.73 8.14 -17.82
CA GLY A 447 26.55 8.86 -18.83
C GLY A 447 26.27 8.48 -20.28
N ALA A 448 25.85 7.24 -20.53
CA ALA A 448 25.55 6.73 -21.86
C ALA A 448 24.28 5.86 -21.78
N PRO A 449 23.11 6.47 -21.53
CA PRO A 449 21.89 5.73 -21.24
C PRO A 449 21.47 4.85 -22.42
N VAL A 450 21.08 3.62 -22.12
CA VAL A 450 20.53 2.64 -23.07
C VAL A 450 19.20 2.12 -22.52
N PRO A 451 18.10 2.90 -22.66
CA PRO A 451 16.78 2.49 -22.20
C PRO A 451 16.30 1.27 -22.98
N MET A 452 15.47 0.43 -22.35
CA MET A 452 14.92 -0.76 -22.98
C MET A 452 13.90 -0.40 -24.06
N PRO A 453 14.11 -0.77 -25.33
CA PRO A 453 13.17 -0.43 -26.41
C PRO A 453 11.76 -0.98 -26.15
N ALA A 454 11.66 -2.20 -25.60
CA ALA A 454 10.37 -2.82 -25.27
C ALA A 454 9.60 -2.04 -24.18
N ALA A 455 10.29 -1.54 -23.15
CA ALA A 455 9.65 -0.72 -22.11
C ALA A 455 9.22 0.64 -22.65
N MET A 456 10.00 1.25 -23.55
CA MET A 456 9.61 2.51 -24.20
C MET A 456 8.38 2.33 -25.08
N ALA A 457 8.32 1.24 -25.85
CA ALA A 457 7.14 0.91 -26.66
C ALA A 457 5.88 0.72 -25.80
N LEU A 458 5.99 -0.03 -24.69
CA LEU A 458 4.89 -0.18 -23.73
C LEU A 458 4.40 1.18 -23.20
N ALA A 459 5.32 2.06 -22.80
CA ALA A 459 4.94 3.38 -22.29
C ALA A 459 4.23 4.23 -23.35
N GLN A 460 4.69 4.19 -24.60
CA GLN A 460 4.07 4.90 -25.74
C GLN A 460 2.66 4.36 -26.07
N ASP A 461 2.43 3.07 -25.86
CA ASP A 461 1.15 2.39 -26.12
C ASP A 461 0.13 2.53 -24.96
N GLY A 462 0.34 3.45 -24.02
CA GLY A 462 -0.54 3.60 -22.85
C GLY A 462 -0.47 2.43 -21.86
N ARG A 463 0.68 1.73 -21.82
CA ARG A 463 0.97 0.59 -20.93
C ARG A 463 2.14 0.90 -20.00
N LEU A 464 2.21 2.14 -19.50
CA LEU A 464 3.28 2.60 -18.61
C LEU A 464 3.41 1.70 -17.37
N GLY A 465 2.32 1.19 -16.81
CA GLY A 465 2.38 0.26 -15.67
C GLY A 465 3.16 -1.02 -15.99
N GLU A 466 3.01 -1.57 -17.20
CA GLU A 466 3.76 -2.75 -17.64
C GLU A 466 5.22 -2.42 -17.94
N ALA A 467 5.50 -1.24 -18.51
CA ALA A 467 6.87 -0.75 -18.71
C ALA A 467 7.62 -0.69 -17.38
N LEU A 468 6.99 -0.14 -16.34
CA LEU A 468 7.58 -0.03 -15.00
C LEU A 468 7.80 -1.40 -14.33
N LEU A 469 6.87 -2.34 -14.49
CA LEU A 469 7.05 -3.71 -13.99
C LEU A 469 8.23 -4.42 -14.67
N MET A 470 8.41 -4.20 -15.98
CA MET A 470 9.56 -4.72 -16.72
C MET A 470 10.87 -4.10 -16.23
N THR A 471 10.89 -2.78 -15.98
CA THR A 471 12.05 -2.08 -15.42
C THR A 471 12.38 -2.54 -14.01
N LEU A 472 11.38 -2.77 -13.16
CA LEU A 472 11.57 -3.31 -11.80
C LEU A 472 12.17 -4.72 -11.81
N ARG A 473 11.81 -5.56 -12.80
CA ARG A 473 12.41 -6.89 -12.98
C ARG A 473 13.90 -6.79 -13.31
N GLU A 474 14.28 -5.91 -14.23
CA GLU A 474 15.68 -5.70 -14.60
C GLU A 474 16.49 -5.05 -13.47
N LEU A 475 15.86 -4.18 -12.67
CA LEU A 475 16.48 -3.61 -11.48
C LEU A 475 16.71 -4.69 -10.40
N TYR A 476 15.78 -5.64 -10.25
CA TYR A 476 15.95 -6.79 -9.37
C TYR A 476 17.12 -7.68 -9.80
N ASP A 477 17.26 -7.95 -11.11
CA ASP A 477 18.38 -8.73 -11.64
C ASP A 477 19.71 -7.95 -11.46
N GLY A 478 19.67 -6.62 -11.66
CA GLY A 478 20.79 -5.72 -11.43
C GLY A 478 21.29 -5.69 -9.98
N GLN A 479 20.37 -5.65 -9.01
CA GLN A 479 20.70 -5.76 -7.58
C GLN A 479 21.47 -7.06 -7.26
N ARG A 480 21.27 -8.12 -8.06
CA ARG A 480 21.89 -9.44 -7.87
C ARG A 480 23.17 -9.65 -8.68
N GLY A 481 23.70 -8.60 -9.31
CA GLY A 481 24.97 -8.64 -10.02
C GLY A 481 24.88 -8.54 -11.55
N ASP A 482 23.69 -8.53 -12.15
CA ASP A 482 23.57 -8.34 -13.61
C ASP A 482 23.79 -6.86 -13.98
N SER A 483 25.05 -6.51 -14.24
CA SER A 483 25.47 -5.16 -14.61
C SER A 483 24.78 -4.65 -15.90
N ARG A 484 24.44 -5.54 -16.85
CA ARG A 484 23.74 -5.15 -18.07
C ARG A 484 22.29 -4.80 -17.77
N ALA A 485 21.62 -5.62 -16.95
CA ALA A 485 20.26 -5.34 -16.51
C ALA A 485 20.19 -4.06 -15.69
N LEU A 486 21.15 -3.83 -14.79
CA LEU A 486 21.23 -2.62 -13.98
C LEU A 486 21.35 -1.35 -14.86
N ARG A 487 22.27 -1.35 -15.83
CA ARG A 487 22.43 -0.21 -16.75
C ARG A 487 21.14 0.07 -17.51
N ARG A 488 20.49 -0.98 -18.05
CA ARG A 488 19.21 -0.84 -18.78
C ARG A 488 18.11 -0.32 -17.86
N ALA A 489 17.99 -0.84 -16.64
CA ALA A 489 16.98 -0.42 -15.68
C ALA A 489 17.13 1.07 -15.32
N ILE A 490 18.33 1.50 -14.93
CA ILE A 490 18.63 2.92 -14.63
C ILE A 490 18.33 3.80 -15.83
N SER A 491 18.85 3.44 -17.02
CA SER A 491 18.60 4.20 -18.24
C SER A 491 17.11 4.32 -18.57
N THR A 492 16.35 3.25 -18.34
CA THR A 492 14.90 3.19 -18.60
C THR A 492 14.12 4.06 -17.61
N LEU A 493 14.44 4.01 -16.31
CA LEU A 493 13.81 4.87 -15.30
C LEU A 493 13.99 6.35 -15.67
N ARG A 494 15.22 6.76 -16.02
CA ARG A 494 15.53 8.13 -16.43
C ARG A 494 14.78 8.54 -17.71
N ALA A 495 14.74 7.66 -18.71
CA ALA A 495 13.99 7.90 -19.95
C ALA A 495 12.47 8.04 -19.72
N LEU A 496 11.93 7.41 -18.69
CA LEU A 496 10.53 7.55 -18.26
C LEU A 496 10.29 8.75 -17.32
N GLY A 497 11.31 9.57 -17.03
CA GLY A 497 11.20 10.72 -16.13
C GLY A 497 11.29 10.38 -14.64
N LEU A 498 11.61 9.14 -14.27
CA LEU A 498 11.75 8.68 -12.88
C LEU A 498 13.19 8.86 -12.37
N GLU A 499 13.72 10.08 -12.53
CA GLU A 499 15.10 10.43 -12.20
C GLU A 499 15.40 10.18 -10.70
N ASP A 500 14.53 10.63 -9.80
CA ASP A 500 14.69 10.41 -8.36
C ASP A 500 14.77 8.91 -8.00
N THR A 501 13.92 8.08 -8.62
CA THR A 501 13.96 6.63 -8.40
C THR A 501 15.27 6.02 -8.92
N ALA A 502 15.74 6.45 -10.09
CA ALA A 502 17.00 5.99 -10.66
C ALA A 502 18.19 6.33 -9.76
N ARG A 503 18.25 7.56 -9.24
CA ARG A 503 19.31 8.03 -8.32
C ARG A 503 19.29 7.28 -7.00
N ARG A 504 18.12 7.18 -6.35
CA ARG A 504 17.97 6.45 -5.08
C ARG A 504 18.31 4.97 -5.23
N ALA A 505 17.85 4.31 -6.31
CA ALA A 505 18.17 2.91 -6.55
C ALA A 505 19.68 2.71 -6.75
N ALA A 506 20.33 3.59 -7.51
CA ALA A 506 21.78 3.55 -7.72
C ALA A 506 22.56 3.80 -6.42
N LEU A 507 22.19 4.81 -5.62
CA LEU A 507 22.80 5.11 -4.32
C LEU A 507 22.67 3.93 -3.35
N GLN A 508 21.47 3.35 -3.26
CA GLN A 508 21.24 2.20 -2.41
C GLN A 508 22.05 0.99 -2.86
N ILE A 509 22.20 0.75 -4.17
CA ILE A 509 23.06 -0.33 -4.65
C ILE A 509 24.52 -0.04 -4.24
N LEU A 510 25.06 1.14 -4.59
CA LEU A 510 26.44 1.51 -4.28
C LEU A 510 26.77 1.38 -2.79
N LEU A 511 25.96 1.99 -1.92
CA LEU A 511 26.28 2.17 -0.51
C LEU A 511 25.92 0.96 0.37
N ARG A 512 25.12 0.02 -0.16
CA ARG A 512 24.75 -1.21 0.56
C ARG A 512 25.62 -2.40 0.16
N THR A 513 26.25 -2.37 -1.01
CA THR A 513 27.12 -3.45 -1.49
C THR A 513 28.57 -3.32 -1.07
N GLU A 514 29.00 -2.24 -0.40
CA GLU A 514 30.38 -2.14 0.09
C GLU A 514 30.65 -3.25 1.13
N PRO A 515 31.56 -4.19 0.84
CA PRO A 515 32.09 -5.09 1.85
C PRO A 515 33.01 -4.30 2.78
N GLU A 516 33.11 -4.75 4.03
CA GLU A 516 34.15 -4.32 4.97
C GLU A 516 35.56 -4.46 4.41
#